data_AF-A0A167LPW2-F1
#
_entry.id   AF-A0A167LPW2-F1
#
_cell.length_a   1.000
_cell.length_b   1.000
_cell.length_c   1.000
_cell.angle_alpha   90.00
_cell.angle_beta   90.00
_cell.angle_gamma   90.00
#
_symmetry.space_group_name_H-M   'P 1'
#
loop_
_entity.id
_entity.type
_entity.pdbx_description
1 polymer ?
#
loop_
_entity_poly.entity_id
_entity_poly.type
_entity_poly.pdbx_seq_one_letter_code
_entity_poly.pdbx_strand_id
1 'polypeptide(L)'
;MPPFEHLHTGAPYPPPHSAHTSTWQPSTWYDTGSLVLFEQVTYRSTGGHLSGESWTPDRASATWIPLEKSKPPAPVSRNDEKEKSPESLESVDALTKQDDAQQPQPPCPTPAVPENEPPPTYPQTPTHVDQAVQTDITFPPSPSASFPPWVFNTWPMPYTSPSGSFGSHALQMPWLPPFQPNFHFPTGATGANETQLPLPPQYPAPGREQPTIHAPMPLHLPLRLPPALESVLAPISDPLDTRYRAARAAERSQQSSAGFRAEVAGERVVRSHGCGVWAFGGARERGMEEEREAAWRESGARGPEAWLRAARARRAAYAVPGAVRPPVRWVLVDEGQKIPADALQTGVEATGEPLFSTRVWWKGGLHLGKAANHIYNYASISWDSQEHTTPTFEVLCGAPLHVQWLEIPHGTRATAQLMHDLTAVEGGREANGTFIFVAQGEYGLGGGSGLHPGKASAGDDHACIGYGGGEVWIRPFRIMVYVQSSMG
;
A
#
# COMPACT_ATOMS: atom_id res chain seq x y z
N MET A 1 -56.89 5.34 -3.54
CA MET A 1 -57.02 4.28 -4.56
C MET A 1 -57.59 4.94 -5.81
N PRO A 2 -56.77 5.06 -6.86
CA PRO A 2 -56.64 4.00 -7.87
C PRO A 2 -55.17 3.54 -8.07
N PRO A 3 -54.93 2.42 -8.78
CA PRO A 3 -53.59 1.87 -8.96
C PRO A 3 -52.87 2.54 -10.14
N PHE A 4 -51.59 2.84 -9.96
CA PHE A 4 -50.68 3.20 -11.04
C PHE A 4 -49.98 1.93 -11.53
N GLU A 5 -50.21 1.58 -12.78
CA GLU A 5 -49.51 0.52 -13.49
C GLU A 5 -48.05 0.94 -13.74
N HIS A 6 -47.11 0.13 -13.27
CA HIS A 6 -45.70 0.25 -13.60
C HIS A 6 -45.44 -0.31 -15.01
N LEU A 7 -45.16 0.57 -15.97
CA LEU A 7 -44.43 0.21 -17.18
C LEU A 7 -42.93 0.20 -16.86
N HIS A 8 -42.41 -0.98 -16.50
CA HIS A 8 -40.99 -1.31 -16.57
C HIS A 8 -40.74 -2.11 -17.86
N THR A 9 -40.41 -1.43 -18.95
CA THR A 9 -39.66 -2.03 -20.06
C THR A 9 -38.18 -1.81 -19.78
N GLY A 10 -37.62 -2.61 -18.89
CA GLY A 10 -36.18 -2.81 -18.83
C GLY A 10 -35.77 -3.62 -20.04
N ALA A 11 -34.93 -3.05 -20.90
CA ALA A 11 -34.22 -3.84 -21.90
C ALA A 11 -33.35 -4.88 -21.16
N PRO A 12 -33.42 -6.17 -21.50
CA PRO A 12 -32.58 -7.18 -20.86
C PRO A 12 -31.11 -6.91 -21.19
N TYR A 13 -30.26 -7.00 -20.17
CA TYR A 13 -28.80 -7.09 -20.35
C TYR A 13 -28.49 -8.21 -21.35
N PRO A 14 -27.60 -7.97 -22.34
CA PRO A 14 -27.17 -9.06 -23.21
C PRO A 14 -26.43 -10.11 -22.37
N PRO A 15 -26.60 -11.41 -22.66
CA PRO A 15 -25.88 -12.48 -21.99
C PRO A 15 -24.36 -12.34 -22.21
N PRO A 16 -23.52 -12.92 -21.35
CA PRO A 16 -22.06 -12.91 -21.53
C PRO A 16 -21.74 -13.48 -22.91
N HIS A 17 -21.09 -12.66 -23.74
CA HIS A 17 -20.68 -13.06 -25.07
C HIS A 17 -19.80 -14.31 -24.96
N SER A 18 -20.21 -15.35 -25.67
CA SER A 18 -19.31 -16.42 -26.12
C SER A 18 -18.01 -15.77 -26.62
N ALA A 19 -16.86 -16.31 -26.21
CA ALA A 19 -15.53 -15.81 -26.53
C ALA A 19 -15.28 -15.83 -28.05
N HIS A 20 -15.85 -14.87 -28.77
CA HIS A 20 -15.59 -14.63 -30.17
C HIS A 20 -14.38 -13.71 -30.24
N THR A 21 -13.29 -14.21 -30.83
CA THR A 21 -12.14 -13.39 -31.18
C THR A 21 -12.57 -12.40 -32.25
N SER A 22 -12.65 -11.11 -31.91
CA SER A 22 -12.92 -10.04 -32.85
C SER A 22 -11.63 -9.46 -33.42
N THR A 23 -11.64 -8.86 -34.61
CA THR A 23 -10.46 -8.13 -35.10
C THR A 23 -10.27 -6.86 -34.30
N TRP A 24 -9.02 -6.52 -33.92
CA TRP A 24 -8.75 -5.27 -33.22
C TRP A 24 -9.15 -4.05 -34.07
N GLN A 25 -9.76 -3.05 -33.44
CA GLN A 25 -10.18 -1.79 -34.04
C GLN A 25 -9.74 -0.63 -33.13
N PRO A 26 -9.21 0.47 -33.69
CA PRO A 26 -8.93 1.66 -32.91
C PRO A 26 -10.22 2.31 -32.40
N SER A 27 -10.12 3.14 -31.37
CA SER A 27 -11.24 3.89 -30.76
C SER A 27 -12.39 2.99 -30.27
N THR A 28 -12.10 1.72 -30.02
CA THR A 28 -13.05 0.72 -29.54
C THR A 28 -12.77 0.39 -28.09
N TRP A 29 -13.81 0.32 -27.28
CA TRP A 29 -13.70 -0.10 -25.89
C TRP A 29 -13.54 -1.62 -25.81
N TYR A 30 -12.56 -2.08 -25.03
CA TYR A 30 -12.31 -3.49 -24.76
C TYR A 30 -12.38 -3.74 -23.26
N ASP A 31 -13.26 -4.64 -22.83
CA ASP A 31 -13.31 -5.10 -21.45
C ASP A 31 -12.10 -5.98 -21.11
N THR A 32 -11.78 -6.07 -19.82
CA THR A 32 -10.73 -6.96 -19.31
C THR A 32 -10.95 -8.40 -19.79
N GLY A 33 -9.91 -9.01 -20.38
CA GLY A 33 -9.97 -10.37 -20.90
C GLY A 33 -10.54 -10.50 -22.33
N SER A 34 -10.97 -9.41 -22.96
CA SER A 34 -11.38 -9.41 -24.37
C SER A 34 -10.29 -9.99 -25.26
N LEU A 35 -10.67 -10.88 -26.19
CA LEU A 35 -9.75 -11.50 -27.15
C LEU A 35 -9.86 -10.81 -28.50
N VAL A 36 -8.73 -10.29 -29.00
CA VAL A 36 -8.66 -9.64 -30.30
C VAL A 36 -7.61 -10.28 -31.20
N LEU A 37 -7.88 -10.34 -32.50
CA LEU A 37 -6.92 -10.71 -33.52
C LEU A 37 -6.25 -9.45 -34.07
N PHE A 38 -4.93 -9.37 -33.97
CA PHE A 38 -4.11 -8.30 -34.54
C PHE A 38 -2.84 -8.92 -35.15
N GLU A 39 -2.55 -8.64 -36.42
CA GLU A 39 -1.40 -9.21 -37.14
C GLU A 39 -1.24 -10.74 -37.00
N GLN A 40 -2.35 -11.48 -37.08
CA GLN A 40 -2.40 -12.94 -36.94
C GLN A 40 -1.95 -13.47 -35.56
N VAL A 41 -1.90 -12.62 -34.55
CA VAL A 41 -1.69 -12.99 -33.15
C VAL A 41 -2.97 -12.66 -32.39
N THR A 42 -3.42 -13.60 -31.57
CA THR A 42 -4.54 -13.35 -30.66
C THR A 42 -3.97 -12.68 -29.42
N TYR A 43 -4.47 -11.50 -29.09
CA TYR A 43 -4.13 -10.79 -27.87
C TYR A 43 -5.30 -10.84 -26.90
N ARG A 44 -4.98 -10.88 -25.61
CA ARG A 44 -5.92 -10.75 -24.52
C ARG A 44 -5.72 -9.39 -23.85
N SER A 45 -6.80 -8.62 -23.73
CA SER A 45 -6.78 -7.37 -22.97
C SER A 45 -6.50 -7.63 -21.48
N THR A 46 -5.56 -6.90 -20.89
CA THR A 46 -5.19 -7.01 -19.47
C THR A 46 -6.12 -6.26 -18.54
N GLY A 47 -6.83 -5.24 -19.06
CA GLY A 47 -7.73 -4.38 -18.31
C GLY A 47 -8.71 -3.65 -19.23
N GLY A 48 -9.85 -3.21 -18.70
CA GLY A 48 -10.83 -2.42 -19.43
C GLY A 48 -10.23 -1.10 -19.93
N HIS A 49 -10.19 -0.88 -21.25
CA HIS A 49 -9.61 0.34 -21.82
C HIS A 49 -10.22 0.73 -23.17
N LEU A 50 -10.10 2.00 -23.51
CA LEU A 50 -10.38 2.51 -24.84
C LEU A 50 -9.10 2.39 -25.70
N SER A 51 -9.16 1.67 -26.81
CA SER A 51 -8.03 1.53 -27.74
C SER A 51 -7.75 2.84 -28.48
N GLY A 52 -6.47 3.15 -28.69
CA GLY A 52 -6.01 4.31 -29.47
C GLY A 52 -5.22 3.87 -30.70
N GLU A 53 -5.13 4.74 -31.71
CA GLU A 53 -4.39 4.45 -32.96
C GLU A 53 -2.89 4.17 -32.73
N SER A 54 -2.30 4.76 -31.69
CA SER A 54 -0.91 4.53 -31.29
C SER A 54 -0.72 3.36 -30.31
N TRP A 55 -1.81 2.76 -29.82
CA TRP A 55 -1.82 1.70 -28.79
C TRP A 55 -2.32 0.38 -29.38
N THR A 56 -1.66 -0.05 -30.45
CA THR A 56 -1.92 -1.35 -31.07
C THR A 56 -1.47 -2.48 -30.14
N PRO A 57 -2.10 -3.68 -30.23
CA PRO A 57 -1.81 -4.80 -29.31
C PRO A 57 -0.34 -5.26 -29.26
N ASP A 58 0.42 -5.07 -30.32
CA ASP A 58 1.86 -5.37 -30.40
C ASP A 58 2.75 -4.33 -29.68
N ARG A 59 2.28 -3.09 -29.54
CA ARG A 59 3.07 -1.96 -28.98
C ARG A 59 2.73 -1.64 -27.54
N ALA A 60 1.50 -1.94 -27.11
CA ALA A 60 1.00 -1.61 -25.78
C ALA A 60 0.93 -2.86 -24.89
N SER A 61 2.09 -3.41 -24.53
CA SER A 61 2.19 -4.63 -23.70
C SER A 61 1.60 -4.47 -22.29
N ALA A 62 1.38 -3.22 -21.84
CA ALA A 62 0.68 -2.94 -20.59
C ALA A 62 -0.82 -3.24 -20.67
N THR A 63 -1.44 -3.07 -21.85
CA THR A 63 -2.87 -3.28 -22.09
C THR A 63 -3.20 -4.59 -22.81
N TRP A 64 -2.21 -5.24 -23.42
CA TRP A 64 -2.39 -6.44 -24.24
C TRP A 64 -1.34 -7.52 -23.95
N ILE A 65 -1.80 -8.76 -23.78
CA ILE A 65 -0.94 -9.95 -23.66
C ILE A 65 -1.13 -10.84 -24.89
N PRO A 66 -0.08 -11.18 -25.65
CA PRO A 66 -0.19 -12.15 -26.74
C PRO A 66 -0.46 -13.56 -26.19
N LEU A 67 -1.42 -14.25 -26.78
CA LEU A 67 -1.65 -15.69 -26.58
C LEU A 67 -0.91 -16.41 -27.70
N GLU A 68 0.06 -17.26 -27.35
CA GLU A 68 0.99 -17.90 -28.31
C GLU A 68 0.28 -18.51 -29.53
N LYS A 69 0.92 -18.35 -30.71
CA LYS A 69 0.46 -18.98 -31.97
C LYS A 69 0.44 -20.50 -31.79
N SER A 70 -0.67 -21.15 -32.14
CA SER A 70 -0.67 -22.59 -32.36
C SER A 70 0.38 -22.94 -33.41
N LYS A 71 1.32 -23.80 -33.03
CA LYS A 71 2.38 -24.32 -33.90
C LYS A 71 1.74 -24.93 -35.16
N PRO A 72 2.03 -24.44 -36.38
CA PRO A 72 1.53 -25.08 -37.58
C PRO A 72 2.10 -26.51 -37.70
N PRO A 73 1.35 -27.47 -38.28
CA PRO A 73 1.85 -28.83 -38.47
C PRO A 73 3.10 -28.81 -39.37
N ALA A 74 4.10 -29.61 -38.99
CA ALA A 74 5.40 -29.65 -39.63
C ALA A 74 5.29 -29.90 -41.14
N PRO A 75 6.08 -29.20 -41.98
CA PRO A 75 6.10 -29.47 -43.41
C PRO A 75 6.72 -30.84 -43.68
N VAL A 76 6.02 -31.63 -44.51
CA VAL A 76 6.51 -32.87 -45.10
C VAL A 76 7.70 -32.54 -45.99
N SER A 77 8.83 -33.18 -45.71
CA SER A 77 10.06 -33.14 -46.51
C SER A 77 9.80 -33.65 -47.93
N ARG A 78 10.15 -32.83 -48.93
CA ARG A 78 10.34 -33.26 -50.31
C ARG A 78 11.64 -32.68 -50.86
N ASN A 79 12.48 -33.58 -51.34
CA ASN A 79 13.76 -33.31 -51.99
C ASN A 79 13.58 -32.60 -53.33
N ASP A 80 14.62 -31.83 -53.66
CA ASP A 80 15.17 -31.49 -54.98
C ASP A 80 14.20 -31.16 -56.13
N GLU A 81 14.29 -29.94 -56.67
CA GLU A 81 14.95 -29.75 -57.96
C GLU A 81 15.27 -28.27 -58.26
N LYS A 82 16.27 -28.16 -59.13
CA LYS A 82 17.15 -27.07 -59.53
C LYS A 82 16.56 -26.35 -60.73
N GLU A 83 16.59 -25.01 -60.78
CA GLU A 83 16.81 -24.16 -61.99
C GLU A 83 16.62 -22.67 -61.59
N LYS A 84 17.64 -21.82 -61.63
CA LYS A 84 18.31 -21.14 -62.77
C LYS A 84 17.83 -19.67 -62.86
N SER A 85 18.74 -18.76 -62.49
CA SER A 85 18.66 -17.30 -62.70
C SER A 85 18.80 -16.96 -64.21
N PRO A 86 18.47 -15.74 -64.68
CA PRO A 86 19.44 -14.63 -64.55
C PRO A 86 18.85 -13.21 -64.34
N GLU A 87 19.72 -12.32 -63.82
CA GLU A 87 20.01 -10.91 -64.22
C GLU A 87 18.83 -9.98 -64.58
N SER A 88 18.69 -8.73 -64.12
CA SER A 88 19.60 -7.58 -63.95
C SER A 88 18.68 -6.40 -63.48
N LEU A 89 19.08 -5.34 -62.77
CA LEU A 89 19.84 -4.17 -63.21
C LEU A 89 20.06 -3.22 -62.02
N GLU A 90 21.15 -2.47 -62.12
CA GLU A 90 21.78 -1.52 -61.21
C GLU A 90 21.05 -0.18 -60.98
N SER A 91 21.27 0.38 -59.78
CA SER A 91 21.65 1.78 -59.46
C SER A 91 20.60 2.92 -59.64
N VAL A 92 20.54 4.01 -58.85
CA VAL A 92 21.57 4.96 -58.38
C VAL A 92 21.02 5.89 -57.27
N ASP A 93 21.95 6.43 -56.46
CA ASP A 93 22.05 7.75 -55.77
C ASP A 93 20.96 8.21 -54.76
N ALA A 94 21.24 8.58 -53.50
CA ALA A 94 22.23 9.47 -52.86
C ALA A 94 21.79 10.95 -52.72
N LEU A 95 21.86 11.44 -51.47
CA LEU A 95 21.75 12.83 -50.98
C LEU A 95 20.37 13.52 -51.14
N THR A 96 19.79 14.11 -50.10
CA THR A 96 20.20 15.45 -49.61
C THR A 96 19.65 15.71 -48.20
N LYS A 97 20.48 16.29 -47.34
CA LYS A 97 20.14 16.91 -46.05
C LYS A 97 19.37 18.22 -46.28
N GLN A 98 18.35 18.52 -45.47
CA GLN A 98 18.08 19.91 -45.16
C GLN A 98 17.42 20.08 -43.78
N ASP A 99 18.07 20.94 -42.99
CA ASP A 99 17.67 21.50 -41.71
C ASP A 99 16.55 22.56 -41.85
N ASP A 100 16.08 22.99 -40.68
CA ASP A 100 15.35 24.22 -40.33
C ASP A 100 13.84 24.30 -40.63
N ALA A 101 13.03 24.38 -39.56
CA ALA A 101 12.70 25.69 -38.97
C ALA A 101 11.61 25.56 -37.88
N GLN A 102 11.86 26.28 -36.79
CA GLN A 102 10.98 26.49 -35.64
C GLN A 102 9.68 27.22 -36.03
N GLN A 103 8.55 26.78 -35.48
CA GLN A 103 7.28 27.52 -35.50
C GLN A 103 7.20 28.52 -34.32
N PRO A 104 6.77 29.77 -34.54
CA PRO A 104 6.65 30.79 -33.51
C PRO A 104 5.36 30.68 -32.69
N GLN A 105 5.47 30.91 -31.38
CA GLN A 105 4.36 31.05 -30.43
C GLN A 105 3.74 32.47 -30.52
N PRO A 106 2.41 32.61 -30.36
CA PRO A 106 1.77 33.92 -30.29
C PRO A 106 1.90 34.58 -28.89
N PRO A 107 1.96 35.92 -28.80
CA PRO A 107 2.21 36.64 -27.55
C PRO A 107 1.00 36.74 -26.62
N CYS A 108 1.31 36.71 -25.32
CA CYS A 108 0.42 36.86 -24.18
C CYS A 108 -0.06 38.32 -24.00
N PRO A 109 -1.34 38.60 -23.72
CA PRO A 109 -1.81 39.94 -23.36
C PRO A 109 -1.76 40.18 -21.84
N THR A 110 -1.09 41.27 -21.45
CA THR A 110 -1.09 41.85 -20.11
C THR A 110 -2.38 42.64 -19.84
N PRO A 111 -3.03 42.51 -18.67
CA PRO A 111 -3.96 43.52 -18.18
C PRO A 111 -3.42 44.31 -16.99
N ALA A 112 -3.90 45.54 -16.92
CA ALA A 112 -3.47 46.67 -16.12
C ALA A 112 -3.70 46.56 -14.59
N VAL A 113 -2.91 47.36 -13.88
CA VAL A 113 -3.00 47.68 -12.45
C VAL A 113 -4.03 48.79 -12.22
N PRO A 114 -4.91 48.68 -11.21
CA PRO A 114 -5.44 49.81 -10.45
C PRO A 114 -4.99 49.69 -8.97
N GLU A 115 -4.15 50.60 -8.47
CA GLU A 115 -4.49 51.87 -7.79
C GLU A 115 -5.22 51.70 -6.43
N ASN A 116 -4.59 52.25 -5.39
CA ASN A 116 -4.83 52.05 -3.96
C ASN A 116 -6.15 52.65 -3.45
N GLU A 117 -6.86 51.92 -2.59
CA GLU A 117 -7.77 52.48 -1.59
C GLU A 117 -7.35 52.06 -0.16
N PRO A 118 -7.45 52.97 0.84
CA PRO A 118 -7.10 52.67 2.23
C PRO A 118 -8.22 51.92 2.98
N PRO A 119 -7.90 51.09 4.00
CA PRO A 119 -8.90 50.30 4.71
C PRO A 119 -9.73 51.15 5.71
N PRO A 120 -11.00 50.78 5.95
CA PRO A 120 -11.85 51.43 6.94
C PRO A 120 -11.48 51.01 8.37
N THR A 121 -11.38 52.01 9.24
CA THR A 121 -11.19 51.92 10.69
C THR A 121 -12.46 51.39 11.37
N TYR A 122 -12.37 50.30 12.12
CA TYR A 122 -13.44 49.83 13.02
C TYR A 122 -13.04 50.00 14.50
N PRO A 123 -14.00 50.33 15.38
CA PRO A 123 -13.73 50.65 16.78
C PRO A 123 -13.47 49.40 17.64
N GLN A 124 -12.57 49.56 18.61
CA GLN A 124 -12.27 48.54 19.62
C GLN A 124 -13.37 48.45 20.69
N THR A 125 -13.68 47.22 21.10
CA THR A 125 -14.49 46.88 22.28
C THR A 125 -13.72 45.87 23.15
N PRO A 126 -14.01 45.77 24.47
CA PRO A 126 -12.99 45.70 25.49
C PRO A 126 -12.59 44.28 25.85
N THR A 127 -11.33 44.15 26.23
CA THR A 127 -10.70 43.02 26.92
C THR A 127 -11.52 42.51 28.11
N HIS A 128 -11.97 41.26 28.04
CA HIS A 128 -12.38 40.48 29.20
C HIS A 128 -11.17 39.65 29.66
N VAL A 129 -10.79 39.83 30.93
CA VAL A 129 -9.72 39.10 31.61
C VAL A 129 -10.32 37.80 32.11
N ASP A 130 -9.86 36.65 31.60
CA ASP A 130 -10.08 35.35 32.25
C ASP A 130 -8.74 34.71 32.61
N GLN A 131 -8.60 34.45 33.91
CA GLN A 131 -7.44 33.83 34.53
C GLN A 131 -7.38 32.35 34.14
N ALA A 132 -6.46 31.98 33.27
CA ALA A 132 -6.08 30.59 33.04
C ALA A 132 -4.98 30.18 34.03
N VAL A 133 -5.26 29.12 34.79
CA VAL A 133 -4.31 28.42 35.65
C VAL A 133 -3.24 27.78 34.79
N GLN A 134 -2.01 28.28 34.91
CA GLN A 134 -0.82 27.86 34.18
C GLN A 134 -0.20 26.64 34.89
N THR A 135 -0.27 25.46 34.28
CA THR A 135 0.54 24.30 34.67
C THR A 135 1.77 24.21 33.77
N ASP A 136 2.77 25.04 34.05
CA ASP A 136 4.10 24.93 33.45
C ASP A 136 4.85 23.77 34.11
N ILE A 137 5.07 22.69 33.35
CA ILE A 137 6.14 21.73 33.64
C ILE A 137 7.31 22.12 32.73
N THR A 138 8.18 22.96 33.27
CA THR A 138 9.45 23.34 32.65
C THR A 138 10.44 22.19 32.80
N PHE A 139 10.86 21.58 31.69
CA PHE A 139 12.02 20.68 31.69
C PHE A 139 13.32 21.51 31.73
N PRO A 140 14.33 21.11 32.51
CA PRO A 140 15.60 21.83 32.57
C PRO A 140 16.39 21.67 31.26
N PRO A 141 17.20 22.67 30.86
CA PRO A 141 18.09 22.53 29.72
C PRO A 141 19.21 21.53 30.04
N SER A 142 19.30 20.45 29.26
CA SER A 142 20.42 19.51 29.35
C SER A 142 21.71 20.15 28.80
N PRO A 143 22.87 19.88 29.45
CA PRO A 143 24.13 20.55 29.14
C PRO A 143 24.78 19.98 27.88
N SER A 144 25.52 20.87 27.20
CA SER A 144 26.48 20.59 26.15
C SER A 144 27.44 19.45 26.52
N ALA A 145 27.39 18.35 25.78
CA ALA A 145 28.40 17.29 25.84
C ALA A 145 29.28 17.33 24.59
N SER A 146 30.52 17.77 24.79
CA SER A 146 31.64 17.63 23.85
C SER A 146 32.08 16.16 23.77
N PHE A 147 32.26 15.63 22.56
CA PHE A 147 32.90 14.32 22.33
C PHE A 147 34.40 14.50 22.04
N PRO A 148 35.30 13.63 22.54
CA PRO A 148 36.73 13.67 22.21
C PRO A 148 37.05 12.99 20.87
N PRO A 149 38.10 13.43 20.13
CA PRO A 149 38.46 12.93 18.81
C PRO A 149 39.57 11.86 18.87
N TRP A 150 39.25 10.62 18.48
CA TRP A 150 40.16 9.48 18.20
C TRP A 150 39.24 8.31 17.82
N VAL A 151 39.29 7.66 16.65
CA VAL A 151 40.42 7.17 15.84
C VAL A 151 40.00 7.21 14.36
N PHE A 152 40.71 7.99 13.54
CA PHE A 152 40.93 7.63 12.14
C PHE A 152 42.20 6.78 12.11
N ASN A 153 42.14 5.58 11.56
CA ASN A 153 43.30 4.99 10.91
C ASN A 153 42.86 4.21 9.67
N THR A 154 43.24 4.80 8.56
CA THR A 154 43.37 4.32 7.18
C THR A 154 44.19 3.03 7.06
N TRP A 155 44.10 2.39 5.88
CA TRP A 155 45.13 1.71 5.05
C TRP A 155 44.57 0.42 4.38
N PRO A 156 45.09 -0.05 3.23
CA PRO A 156 45.19 0.61 1.92
C PRO A 156 44.64 -0.27 0.76
N MET A 157 44.46 0.33 -0.42
CA MET A 157 44.32 -0.39 -1.71
C MET A 157 45.65 -1.03 -2.13
N PRO A 158 45.62 -2.01 -3.05
CA PRO A 158 46.46 -1.87 -4.23
C PRO A 158 45.75 -2.18 -5.55
N TYR A 159 46.08 -1.34 -6.54
CA TYR A 159 45.91 -1.60 -7.97
C TYR A 159 46.87 -2.70 -8.43
N THR A 160 46.38 -3.59 -9.31
CA THR A 160 47.08 -4.03 -10.54
C THR A 160 46.09 -4.71 -11.47
N SER A 161 45.96 -4.21 -12.71
CA SER A 161 45.45 -4.97 -13.86
C SER A 161 46.53 -5.95 -14.36
N PRO A 162 46.17 -7.01 -15.11
CA PRO A 162 46.19 -6.84 -16.57
C PRO A 162 45.13 -7.62 -17.37
N SER A 163 44.88 -7.09 -18.57
CA SER A 163 44.39 -7.66 -19.85
C SER A 163 44.04 -9.16 -19.98
N GLY A 164 42.96 -9.45 -20.72
CA GLY A 164 42.87 -10.69 -21.52
C GLY A 164 41.47 -11.21 -21.88
N SER A 165 40.97 -10.79 -23.05
CA SER A 165 40.17 -11.49 -24.08
C SER A 165 39.04 -12.50 -23.75
N PHE A 166 37.93 -12.28 -24.47
CA PHE A 166 36.80 -13.13 -24.89
C PHE A 166 36.88 -14.66 -24.68
N GLY A 167 35.74 -15.21 -24.21
CA GLY A 167 35.38 -16.62 -24.37
C GLY A 167 33.96 -16.90 -23.86
N SER A 168 33.03 -17.10 -24.79
CA SER A 168 31.71 -17.69 -24.58
C SER A 168 31.82 -19.09 -23.93
N HIS A 169 30.89 -19.47 -23.04
CA HIS A 169 30.16 -20.76 -23.09
C HIS A 169 29.29 -21.02 -21.85
N ALA A 170 28.04 -21.39 -22.14
CA ALA A 170 27.21 -22.48 -21.63
C ALA A 170 26.93 -22.68 -20.12
N LEU A 171 25.62 -22.73 -19.87
CA LEU A 171 24.89 -23.24 -18.71
C LEU A 171 25.34 -24.64 -18.24
N GLN A 172 25.40 -24.85 -16.92
CA GLN A 172 25.03 -26.11 -16.29
C GLN A 172 24.76 -25.93 -14.78
N MET A 173 23.49 -26.09 -14.40
CA MET A 173 23.04 -26.39 -13.04
C MET A 173 22.99 -27.90 -12.86
N PRO A 174 23.29 -28.45 -11.68
CA PRO A 174 22.94 -29.85 -11.47
C PRO A 174 22.31 -30.18 -10.11
N TRP A 175 21.45 -31.22 -10.20
CA TRP A 175 21.05 -32.22 -9.20
C TRP A 175 19.71 -32.06 -8.43
N LEU A 176 18.70 -32.76 -8.95
CA LEU A 176 17.71 -33.55 -8.20
C LEU A 176 18.04 -35.04 -8.40
N PRO A 177 17.84 -35.93 -7.41
CA PRO A 177 17.75 -37.37 -7.66
C PRO A 177 16.27 -37.82 -7.75
N PRO A 178 15.94 -38.82 -8.61
CA PRO A 178 14.64 -39.46 -8.63
C PRO A 178 14.65 -40.79 -7.83
N PHE A 179 13.51 -41.23 -7.30
CA PHE A 179 12.92 -42.55 -7.64
C PHE A 179 11.57 -42.76 -6.93
N GLN A 180 10.67 -43.46 -7.63
CA GLN A 180 9.26 -43.70 -7.30
C GLN A 180 9.03 -45.02 -6.51
N PRO A 181 7.79 -45.59 -6.37
CA PRO A 181 7.27 -46.05 -5.08
C PRO A 181 7.14 -47.58 -5.02
N ASN A 182 6.89 -48.13 -3.83
CA ASN A 182 6.09 -49.36 -3.73
C ASN A 182 5.51 -49.52 -2.32
N PHE A 183 4.19 -49.65 -2.27
CA PHE A 183 3.41 -50.13 -1.14
C PHE A 183 3.72 -51.61 -0.88
N HIS A 184 3.67 -52.06 0.38
CA HIS A 184 3.01 -53.29 0.87
C HIS A 184 2.97 -53.26 2.41
N PHE A 185 1.77 -53.42 2.99
CA PHE A 185 1.54 -53.70 4.43
C PHE A 185 1.73 -55.21 4.69
N PRO A 186 2.03 -55.62 5.93
CA PRO A 186 0.95 -56.07 6.80
C PRO A 186 1.08 -55.72 8.30
N THR A 187 -0.10 -55.75 8.92
CA THR A 187 -0.48 -55.74 10.34
C THR A 187 0.11 -56.87 11.20
N GLY A 188 0.29 -56.64 12.50
CA GLY A 188 0.38 -57.71 13.51
C GLY A 188 0.99 -57.26 14.85
N ALA A 189 0.31 -57.56 15.95
CA ALA A 189 0.49 -56.98 17.28
C ALA A 189 1.38 -57.79 18.25
N THR A 190 1.55 -57.20 19.44
CA THR A 190 1.89 -57.79 20.77
C THR A 190 3.36 -57.97 21.17
N GLY A 191 3.62 -57.67 22.45
CA GLY A 191 4.67 -58.33 23.24
C GLY A 191 5.66 -57.38 23.94
N ALA A 192 5.43 -57.13 25.22
CA ALA A 192 6.42 -56.57 26.14
C ALA A 192 7.58 -57.55 26.38
N ASN A 193 8.80 -57.05 26.58
CA ASN A 193 9.68 -57.58 27.63
C ASN A 193 10.86 -56.65 27.95
N GLU A 194 11.12 -56.52 29.24
CA GLU A 194 12.27 -55.87 29.86
C GLU A 194 13.59 -56.57 29.49
N THR A 195 14.67 -55.82 29.36
CA THR A 195 16.01 -56.33 29.67
C THR A 195 16.92 -55.19 30.15
N GLN A 196 17.37 -55.29 31.40
CA GLN A 196 18.40 -54.47 32.04
C GLN A 196 19.80 -54.75 31.46
N LEU A 197 20.73 -53.80 31.68
CA LEU A 197 22.17 -53.90 32.05
C LEU A 197 22.96 -52.70 31.46
N PRO A 198 24.17 -52.35 31.94
CA PRO A 198 24.65 -52.19 33.32
C PRO A 198 25.40 -50.84 33.55
N LEU A 199 25.60 -50.46 34.83
CA LEU A 199 26.39 -49.31 35.28
C LEU A 199 27.92 -49.57 35.22
N PRO A 200 28.76 -48.54 34.98
CA PRO A 200 30.18 -48.56 35.32
C PRO A 200 30.55 -47.60 36.50
N PRO A 201 31.78 -47.71 37.06
CA PRO A 201 32.03 -47.64 38.50
C PRO A 201 32.47 -46.26 39.04
N GLN A 202 32.28 -46.07 40.35
CA GLN A 202 32.81 -44.94 41.15
C GLN A 202 34.15 -45.31 41.81
N TYR A 203 35.10 -44.37 41.87
CA TYR A 203 36.08 -44.08 42.96
C TYR A 203 36.92 -42.83 42.56
N PRO A 204 37.67 -42.15 43.46
CA PRO A 204 37.22 -41.04 44.31
C PRO A 204 37.92 -39.69 43.99
N ALA A 205 37.39 -38.59 44.53
CA ALA A 205 37.94 -37.23 44.41
C ALA A 205 39.25 -37.03 45.21
N PRO A 206 40.05 -35.98 44.91
CA PRO A 206 39.99 -34.83 45.82
C PRO A 206 40.21 -33.43 45.19
N GLY A 207 39.55 -32.45 45.80
CA GLY A 207 40.15 -31.16 46.17
C GLY A 207 40.32 -30.09 45.09
N ARG A 208 39.32 -29.20 44.96
CA ARG A 208 39.56 -27.76 44.78
C ARG A 208 38.33 -26.95 45.19
N GLU A 209 38.54 -26.05 46.14
CA GLU A 209 37.59 -25.06 46.61
C GLU A 209 37.09 -24.19 45.45
N GLN A 210 35.77 -24.01 45.36
CA GLN A 210 35.15 -22.96 44.54
C GLN A 210 34.31 -22.06 45.44
N PRO A 211 34.40 -20.74 45.29
CA PRO A 211 33.66 -19.79 46.10
C PRO A 211 32.18 -19.78 45.72
N THR A 212 31.33 -19.70 46.74
CA THR A 212 29.89 -19.48 46.64
C THR A 212 29.60 -18.18 45.91
N ILE A 213 29.16 -18.28 44.64
CA ILE A 213 28.46 -17.21 43.95
C ILE A 213 27.00 -17.65 43.84
N HIS A 214 26.15 -17.01 44.63
CA HIS A 214 24.70 -17.11 44.51
C HIS A 214 24.27 -16.66 43.11
N ALA A 215 23.85 -17.60 42.27
CA ALA A 215 23.09 -17.28 41.07
C ALA A 215 21.69 -16.78 41.50
N PRO A 216 21.22 -15.62 41.04
CA PRO A 216 19.85 -15.18 41.29
C PRO A 216 18.89 -16.07 40.48
N MET A 217 17.83 -16.52 41.15
CA MET A 217 16.77 -17.32 40.54
C MET A 217 16.15 -16.62 39.33
N PRO A 218 15.73 -17.35 38.28
CA PRO A 218 14.89 -16.78 37.25
C PRO A 218 13.51 -16.46 37.86
N LEU A 219 13.17 -15.18 37.92
CA LEU A 219 11.82 -14.69 38.21
C LEU A 219 10.90 -15.09 37.05
N HIS A 220 10.42 -16.33 37.04
CA HIS A 220 9.20 -16.67 36.34
C HIS A 220 8.03 -16.15 37.16
N LEU A 221 7.53 -14.98 36.78
CA LEU A 221 6.35 -14.39 37.36
C LEU A 221 5.31 -14.18 36.26
N PRO A 222 4.33 -15.08 36.07
CA PRO A 222 3.10 -14.71 35.41
C PRO A 222 2.19 -14.09 36.48
N LEU A 223 2.54 -12.91 37.00
CA LEU A 223 1.58 -12.12 37.76
C LEU A 223 0.58 -11.58 36.74
N ARG A 224 -0.47 -12.36 36.48
CA ARG A 224 -1.68 -11.80 35.88
C ARG A 224 -2.21 -10.78 36.88
N LEU A 225 -2.13 -9.50 36.50
CA LEU A 225 -2.63 -8.41 37.33
C LEU A 225 -4.10 -8.68 37.70
N PRO A 226 -4.55 -8.26 38.90
CA PRO A 226 -5.97 -8.28 39.21
C PRO A 226 -6.75 -7.57 38.08
N PRO A 227 -7.92 -8.09 37.63
CA PRO A 227 -8.67 -7.49 36.53
C PRO A 227 -8.97 -5.99 36.71
N ALA A 228 -9.06 -5.53 37.96
CA ALA A 228 -9.24 -4.12 38.32
C ALA A 228 -8.01 -3.24 38.03
N LEU A 229 -6.79 -3.78 38.10
CA LEU A 229 -5.56 -3.10 37.69
C LEU A 229 -5.32 -3.25 36.18
N GLU A 230 -5.75 -4.39 35.61
CA GLU A 230 -5.67 -4.65 34.17
C GLU A 230 -6.54 -3.65 33.38
N SER A 231 -7.73 -3.28 33.88
CA SER A 231 -8.59 -2.26 33.25
C SER A 231 -8.06 -0.83 33.39
N VAL A 232 -7.35 -0.50 34.47
CA VAL A 232 -6.73 0.81 34.69
C VAL A 232 -5.49 0.99 33.81
N LEU A 233 -4.77 -0.10 33.54
CA LEU A 233 -3.60 -0.12 32.67
C LEU A 233 -3.95 -0.41 31.20
N ALA A 234 -5.18 -0.84 30.94
CA ALA A 234 -5.65 -1.11 29.59
C ALA A 234 -5.63 0.18 28.76
N PRO A 235 -5.15 0.10 27.52
CA PRO A 235 -5.29 1.18 26.57
C PRO A 235 -6.76 1.53 26.36
N ILE A 236 -7.03 2.82 26.22
CA ILE A 236 -8.38 3.35 26.04
C ILE A 236 -8.68 3.33 24.55
N SER A 237 -9.70 2.61 24.13
CA SER A 237 -10.07 2.48 22.71
C SER A 237 -11.55 2.76 22.42
N ASP A 238 -12.30 3.25 23.41
CA ASP A 238 -13.71 3.61 23.27
C ASP A 238 -13.83 5.07 22.80
N PRO A 239 -14.48 5.36 21.65
CA PRO A 239 -14.70 6.73 21.22
C PRO A 239 -15.56 7.56 22.18
N LEU A 240 -16.35 6.91 23.04
CA LEU A 240 -17.16 7.57 24.05
C LEU A 240 -16.37 7.90 25.33
N ASP A 241 -15.14 7.39 25.49
CA ASP A 241 -14.29 7.72 26.62
C ASP A 241 -13.98 9.23 26.65
N THR A 242 -14.22 9.85 27.81
CA THR A 242 -14.07 11.29 27.98
C THR A 242 -12.63 11.77 27.78
N ARG A 243 -11.64 10.93 28.08
CA ARG A 243 -10.22 11.23 27.85
C ARG A 243 -9.89 11.22 26.36
N TYR A 244 -10.45 10.28 25.60
CA TYR A 244 -10.31 10.26 24.14
C TYR A 244 -10.93 11.51 23.51
N ARG A 245 -12.17 11.84 23.89
CA ARG A 245 -12.88 13.03 23.41
C ARG A 245 -12.16 14.34 23.75
N ALA A 246 -11.66 14.47 24.98
CA ALA A 246 -10.89 15.63 25.40
C ALA A 246 -9.57 15.75 24.63
N ALA A 247 -8.85 14.63 24.45
CA ALA A 247 -7.63 14.59 23.64
C ALA A 247 -7.92 15.00 22.19
N ARG A 248 -9.00 14.50 21.60
CA ARG A 248 -9.43 14.84 20.24
C ARG A 248 -9.80 16.31 20.09
N ALA A 249 -10.57 16.86 21.03
CA ALA A 249 -10.92 18.27 21.02
C ALA A 249 -9.68 19.17 21.11
N ALA A 250 -8.72 18.80 21.97
CA ALA A 250 -7.44 19.51 22.10
C ALA A 250 -6.56 19.37 20.83
N GLU A 251 -6.50 18.19 20.22
CA GLU A 251 -5.76 18.00 18.96
C GLU A 251 -6.39 18.80 17.82
N ARG A 252 -7.72 18.88 17.76
CA ARG A 252 -8.45 19.64 16.74
C ARG A 252 -8.24 21.14 16.86
N SER A 253 -8.19 21.69 18.07
CA SER A 253 -7.98 23.12 18.32
C SER A 253 -6.53 23.57 18.06
N GLN A 254 -5.59 22.62 18.07
CA GLN A 254 -4.15 22.87 17.85
C GLN A 254 -3.68 22.51 16.43
N GLN A 255 -4.61 22.36 15.47
CA GLN A 255 -4.26 22.09 14.08
C GLN A 255 -3.60 23.32 13.46
N SER A 256 -2.43 23.10 12.85
CA SER A 256 -1.64 24.14 12.19
C SER A 256 -0.71 23.51 11.17
N SER A 257 -0.35 24.27 10.15
CA SER A 257 0.69 23.90 9.17
C SER A 257 1.98 23.38 9.82
N ALA A 258 2.47 24.02 10.90
CA ALA A 258 3.65 23.55 11.63
C ALA A 258 3.42 22.19 12.31
N GLY A 259 2.24 21.99 12.90
CA GLY A 259 1.85 20.73 13.50
C GLY A 259 1.75 19.59 12.49
N PHE A 260 1.25 19.86 11.28
CA PHE A 260 1.20 18.89 10.19
C PHE A 260 2.60 18.49 9.73
N ARG A 261 3.51 19.45 9.54
CA ARG A 261 4.91 19.16 9.18
C ARG A 261 5.62 18.30 10.22
N ALA A 262 5.44 18.62 11.51
CA ALA A 262 6.02 17.85 12.61
C ALA A 262 5.47 16.41 12.64
N GLU A 263 4.19 16.22 12.31
CA GLU A 263 3.59 14.89 12.22
C GLU A 263 4.16 14.07 11.06
N VAL A 264 4.31 14.68 9.88
CA VAL A 264 4.95 14.03 8.73
C VAL A 264 6.40 13.63 9.03
N ALA A 265 7.13 14.47 9.76
CA ALA A 265 8.51 14.20 10.17
C ALA A 265 8.65 13.15 11.29
N GLY A 266 7.53 12.74 11.92
CA GLY A 266 7.53 11.85 13.07
C GLY A 266 8.00 12.51 14.38
N GLU A 267 8.03 13.84 14.42
CA GLU A 267 8.34 14.65 15.62
C GLU A 267 7.12 14.80 16.52
N ARG A 268 5.91 14.68 15.94
CA ARG A 268 4.62 14.70 16.64
C ARG A 268 3.81 13.48 16.24
N VAL A 269 3.02 12.96 17.18
CA VAL A 269 2.04 11.90 16.92
C VAL A 269 0.65 12.40 17.25
N VAL A 270 -0.23 12.45 16.25
CA VAL A 270 -1.67 12.69 16.45
C VAL A 270 -2.36 11.35 16.69
N ARG A 271 -3.19 11.28 17.73
CA ARG A 271 -3.81 10.02 18.19
C ARG A 271 -5.34 10.05 18.13
N SER A 272 -5.92 11.08 17.53
CA SER A 272 -7.37 11.22 17.41
C SER A 272 -7.81 11.26 15.96
N HIS A 273 -8.96 10.64 15.71
CA HIS A 273 -9.58 10.60 14.38
C HIS A 273 -9.95 11.98 13.85
N GLY A 274 -9.82 12.15 12.54
CA GLY A 274 -10.15 13.39 11.83
C GLY A 274 -9.23 14.56 12.18
N CYS A 275 -8.08 14.31 12.79
CA CYS A 275 -7.09 15.31 13.15
C CYS A 275 -5.75 15.02 12.43
N GLY A 276 -4.92 16.06 12.29
CA GLY A 276 -3.57 15.90 11.77
C GLY A 276 -3.49 15.87 10.25
N VAL A 277 -2.30 15.59 9.72
CA VAL A 277 -1.99 15.64 8.28
C VAL A 277 -2.66 14.50 7.49
N TRP A 278 -2.97 13.40 8.17
CA TRP A 278 -3.58 12.21 7.58
C TRP A 278 -5.11 12.25 7.55
N ALA A 279 -5.73 13.28 8.13
CA ALA A 279 -7.16 13.48 8.05
C ALA A 279 -7.55 14.13 6.71
N PHE A 280 -8.71 13.75 6.19
CA PHE A 280 -9.28 14.38 5.01
C PHE A 280 -10.15 15.57 5.40
N GLY A 281 -9.81 16.76 4.90
CA GLY A 281 -10.66 17.94 5.00
C GLY A 281 -11.72 17.87 3.91
N GLY A 282 -12.96 17.53 4.29
CA GLY A 282 -14.12 17.59 3.40
C GLY A 282 -14.40 19.04 2.95
N ALA A 283 -15.52 19.25 2.25
CA ALA A 283 -15.83 20.57 1.66
C ALA A 283 -15.83 21.74 2.66
N ARG A 284 -16.14 21.48 3.94
CA ARG A 284 -16.14 22.48 5.03
C ARG A 284 -14.75 22.90 5.51
N GLU A 285 -13.74 22.06 5.29
CA GLU A 285 -12.38 22.25 5.81
C GLU A 285 -11.36 22.43 4.67
N ARG A 286 -11.80 23.01 3.53
CA ARG A 286 -10.96 23.15 2.33
C ARG A 286 -9.62 23.84 2.59
N GLY A 287 -9.62 24.97 3.31
CA GLY A 287 -8.38 25.67 3.65
C GLY A 287 -7.43 24.83 4.51
N MET A 288 -7.98 24.01 5.42
CA MET A 288 -7.18 23.07 6.21
C MET A 288 -6.64 21.93 5.35
N GLU A 289 -7.41 21.43 4.38
CA GLU A 289 -6.93 20.42 3.43
C GLU A 289 -5.78 20.95 2.56
N GLU A 290 -5.87 22.20 2.10
CA GLU A 290 -4.78 22.89 1.38
C GLU A 290 -3.53 23.01 2.25
N GLU A 291 -3.67 23.34 3.55
CA GLU A 291 -2.54 23.37 4.50
C GLU A 291 -1.91 21.99 4.71
N ARG A 292 -2.73 20.92 4.78
CA ARG A 292 -2.23 19.53 4.91
C ARG A 292 -1.49 19.10 3.65
N GLU A 293 -2.03 19.43 2.47
CA GLU A 293 -1.40 19.17 1.17
C GLU A 293 -0.06 19.90 1.06
N ALA A 294 -0.01 21.18 1.45
CA ALA A 294 1.23 21.97 1.46
C ALA A 294 2.26 21.38 2.44
N ALA A 295 1.85 21.04 3.66
CA ALA A 295 2.75 20.41 4.64
C ALA A 295 3.30 19.06 4.14
N TRP A 296 2.48 18.27 3.44
CA TRP A 296 2.90 17.03 2.77
C TRP A 296 3.91 17.31 1.65
N ARG A 297 3.65 18.30 0.79
CA ARG A 297 4.56 18.61 -0.32
C ARG A 297 5.93 19.10 0.18
N GLU A 298 5.93 19.89 1.25
CA GLU A 298 7.15 20.44 1.86
C GLU A 298 7.93 19.38 2.66
N SER A 299 7.24 18.56 3.45
CA SER A 299 7.87 17.67 4.45
C SER A 299 7.69 16.19 4.19
N GLY A 300 6.67 15.78 3.44
CA GLY A 300 6.40 14.40 3.06
C GLY A 300 7.48 13.84 2.15
N ALA A 301 7.97 14.65 1.22
CA ALA A 301 9.04 14.27 0.29
C ALA A 301 10.37 13.83 0.97
N ARG A 302 10.51 13.93 2.29
CA ARG A 302 11.67 13.44 3.06
C ARG A 302 11.86 11.91 3.01
N GLY A 303 10.91 11.18 2.44
CA GLY A 303 11.12 9.79 2.02
C GLY A 303 10.73 8.73 3.06
N PRO A 304 11.07 7.45 2.79
CA PRO A 304 10.60 6.31 3.59
C PRO A 304 11.05 6.34 5.05
N GLU A 305 12.24 6.89 5.34
CA GLU A 305 12.77 6.97 6.71
C GLU A 305 11.96 7.88 7.63
N ALA A 306 11.44 8.99 7.11
CA ALA A 306 10.59 9.90 7.88
C ALA A 306 9.26 9.22 8.25
N TRP A 307 8.63 8.55 7.27
CA TRP A 307 7.42 7.76 7.52
C TRP A 307 7.68 6.63 8.52
N LEU A 308 8.76 5.86 8.38
CA LEU A 308 9.11 4.77 9.31
C LEU A 308 9.31 5.28 10.74
N ARG A 309 9.98 6.43 10.91
CA ARG A 309 10.13 7.09 12.21
C ARG A 309 8.77 7.46 12.81
N ALA A 310 7.89 8.07 12.04
CA ALA A 310 6.54 8.44 12.47
C ALA A 310 5.69 7.20 12.82
N ALA A 311 5.80 6.13 12.03
CA ALA A 311 5.08 4.88 12.24
C ALA A 311 5.56 4.15 13.51
N ARG A 312 6.87 4.13 13.76
CA ARG A 312 7.44 3.62 15.02
C ARG A 312 7.01 4.45 16.22
N ALA A 313 7.00 5.77 16.10
CA ALA A 313 6.53 6.67 17.16
C ALA A 313 5.04 6.43 17.49
N ARG A 314 4.17 6.27 16.47
CA ARG A 314 2.76 5.87 16.67
C ARG A 314 2.64 4.55 17.41
N ARG A 315 3.32 3.51 16.92
CA ARG A 315 3.29 2.17 17.53
C ARG A 315 3.75 2.21 19.00
N ALA A 316 4.84 2.91 19.28
CA ALA A 316 5.35 3.09 20.65
C ALA A 316 4.33 3.82 21.54
N ALA A 317 3.71 4.89 21.04
CA ALA A 317 2.68 5.64 21.77
C ALA A 317 1.45 4.78 22.11
N TYR A 318 1.07 3.84 21.24
CA TYR A 318 -0.02 2.91 21.53
C TYR A 318 0.36 1.81 22.53
N ALA A 319 1.65 1.47 22.67
CA ALA A 319 2.11 0.42 23.56
C ALA A 319 2.17 0.85 25.04
N VAL A 320 2.13 2.17 25.33
CA VAL A 320 2.19 2.69 26.69
C VAL A 320 0.91 2.28 27.47
N PRO A 321 1.02 1.70 28.68
CA PRO A 321 -0.13 1.41 29.53
C PRO A 321 -0.95 2.66 29.83
N GLY A 322 -2.28 2.54 29.77
CA GLY A 322 -3.21 3.67 29.93
C GLY A 322 -3.20 4.68 28.78
N ALA A 323 -2.48 4.42 27.69
CA ALA A 323 -2.49 5.30 26.53
C ALA A 323 -3.90 5.37 25.92
N VAL A 324 -4.26 6.58 25.50
CA VAL A 324 -5.38 6.83 24.60
C VAL A 324 -5.00 6.29 23.22
N ARG A 325 -5.71 5.24 22.77
CA ARG A 325 -5.63 4.70 21.43
C ARG A 325 -6.85 5.17 20.64
N PRO A 326 -6.68 5.64 19.40
CA PRO A 326 -7.82 5.81 18.54
C PRO A 326 -8.50 4.44 18.31
N PRO A 327 -9.85 4.37 18.34
CA PRO A 327 -10.61 3.13 18.15
C PRO A 327 -10.27 2.36 16.88
N VAL A 328 -9.78 3.09 15.87
CA VAL A 328 -9.26 2.58 14.59
C VAL A 328 -7.90 3.25 14.37
N ARG A 329 -6.85 2.51 14.03
CA ARG A 329 -5.49 3.07 14.01
C ARG A 329 -4.56 2.30 13.08
N TRP A 330 -3.55 2.99 12.58
CA TRP A 330 -2.49 2.38 11.79
C TRP A 330 -1.36 1.89 12.69
N VAL A 331 -1.00 0.61 12.57
CA VAL A 331 0.06 -0.01 13.37
C VAL A 331 1.16 -0.52 12.44
N LEU A 332 2.40 -0.10 12.69
CA LEU A 332 3.57 -0.60 11.96
C LEU A 332 3.80 -2.09 12.24
N VAL A 333 3.99 -2.85 11.18
CA VAL A 333 4.51 -4.22 11.14
C VAL A 333 5.87 -4.13 10.47
N ASP A 334 6.93 -4.39 11.23
CA ASP A 334 8.29 -4.51 10.68
C ASP A 334 8.48 -5.92 10.09
N GLU A 335 9.46 -6.07 9.20
CA GLU A 335 9.81 -7.36 8.59
C GLU A 335 9.94 -8.49 9.61
N GLY A 336 9.31 -9.63 9.31
CA GLY A 336 9.30 -10.82 10.17
C GLY A 336 8.30 -10.78 11.33
N GLN A 337 7.58 -9.67 11.53
CA GLN A 337 6.53 -9.61 12.54
C GLN A 337 5.19 -10.09 12.00
N LYS A 338 4.35 -10.61 12.89
CA LYS A 338 2.99 -11.03 12.55
C LYS A 338 2.05 -9.82 12.49
N ILE A 339 1.05 -9.91 11.61
CA ILE A 339 -0.08 -8.97 11.61
C ILE A 339 -0.75 -8.99 13.00
N PRO A 340 -1.04 -7.83 13.62
CA PRO A 340 -1.67 -7.75 14.93
C PRO A 340 -3.01 -8.48 14.98
N ALA A 341 -3.33 -9.09 16.12
CA ALA A 341 -4.57 -9.85 16.31
C ALA A 341 -5.84 -8.98 16.19
N ASP A 342 -5.73 -7.67 16.42
CA ASP A 342 -6.81 -6.69 16.27
C ASP A 342 -6.77 -5.95 14.91
N ALA A 343 -6.08 -6.51 13.91
CA ALA A 343 -6.16 -6.02 12.54
C ALA A 343 -7.61 -6.11 12.03
N LEU A 344 -8.08 -5.01 11.45
CA LEU A 344 -9.44 -4.88 10.97
C LEU A 344 -9.55 -5.59 9.61
N GLN A 345 -10.30 -6.68 9.54
CA GLN A 345 -10.55 -7.36 8.27
C GLN A 345 -11.34 -6.43 7.34
N THR A 346 -10.71 -6.04 6.23
CA THR A 346 -11.29 -5.12 5.24
C THR A 346 -11.54 -5.79 3.90
N GLY A 347 -11.37 -7.10 3.83
CA GLY A 347 -11.56 -7.87 2.62
C GLY A 347 -11.47 -9.36 2.86
N VAL A 348 -11.68 -10.11 1.79
CA VAL A 348 -11.63 -11.56 1.78
C VAL A 348 -11.24 -12.03 0.39
N GLU A 349 -10.27 -12.94 0.29
CA GLU A 349 -9.94 -13.63 -0.95
C GLU A 349 -11.10 -14.52 -1.42
N ALA A 350 -11.10 -14.93 -2.69
CA ALA A 350 -12.09 -15.88 -3.19
C ALA A 350 -12.07 -17.24 -2.45
N THR A 351 -10.94 -17.58 -1.81
CA THR A 351 -10.76 -18.78 -0.98
C THR A 351 -11.35 -18.65 0.43
N GLY A 352 -11.82 -17.46 0.82
CA GLY A 352 -12.30 -17.16 2.17
C GLY A 352 -11.23 -16.67 3.13
N GLU A 353 -9.97 -16.55 2.70
CA GLU A 353 -8.88 -16.06 3.54
C GLU A 353 -9.00 -14.55 3.78
N PRO A 354 -8.73 -14.05 4.99
CA PRO A 354 -8.94 -12.65 5.33
C PRO A 354 -7.89 -11.73 4.68
N LEU A 355 -8.34 -10.56 4.25
CA LEU A 355 -7.48 -9.46 3.80
C LEU A 355 -7.65 -8.23 4.71
N PHE A 356 -6.56 -7.52 4.92
CA PHE A 356 -6.48 -6.32 5.75
C PHE A 356 -6.01 -5.12 4.92
N SER A 357 -6.42 -3.92 5.30
CA SER A 357 -5.95 -2.70 4.64
C SER A 357 -4.56 -2.36 5.15
N THR A 358 -3.65 -2.07 4.22
CA THR A 358 -2.30 -1.64 4.54
C THR A 358 -1.97 -0.32 3.87
N ARG A 359 -1.02 0.44 4.44
CA ARG A 359 -0.38 1.56 3.77
C ARG A 359 1.14 1.51 3.86
N VAL A 360 1.80 1.96 2.80
CA VAL A 360 3.25 1.83 2.60
C VAL A 360 3.78 3.08 1.89
N TRP A 361 4.95 3.56 2.32
CA TRP A 361 5.64 4.60 1.58
C TRP A 361 6.15 4.06 0.23
N TRP A 362 5.73 4.69 -0.88
CA TRP A 362 6.16 4.31 -2.22
C TRP A 362 6.22 5.53 -3.15
N LYS A 363 7.35 5.71 -3.84
CA LYS A 363 7.53 6.73 -4.90
C LYS A 363 7.02 8.15 -4.57
N GLY A 364 7.23 8.59 -3.33
CA GLY A 364 6.85 9.94 -2.88
C GLY A 364 5.47 10.02 -2.22
N GLY A 365 4.67 8.97 -2.31
CA GLY A 365 3.36 8.85 -1.67
C GLY A 365 3.33 7.85 -0.53
N LEU A 366 2.27 7.91 0.27
CA LEU A 366 1.88 6.86 1.21
C LEU A 366 0.67 6.13 0.61
N HIS A 367 0.89 5.01 -0.06
CA HIS A 367 -0.13 4.31 -0.83
C HIS A 367 -0.81 3.21 -0.03
N LEU A 368 -2.08 2.96 -0.35
CA LEU A 368 -2.90 1.92 0.27
C LEU A 368 -2.93 0.65 -0.58
N GLY A 369 -3.19 -0.48 0.08
CA GLY A 369 -3.30 -1.79 -0.56
C GLY A 369 -3.84 -2.86 0.40
N LYS A 370 -3.42 -4.11 0.19
CA LYS A 370 -3.85 -5.28 0.96
C LYS A 370 -2.69 -5.93 1.71
N ALA A 371 -2.99 -6.46 2.89
CA ALA A 371 -2.08 -7.29 3.67
C ALA A 371 -2.77 -8.57 4.11
N ALA A 372 -2.01 -9.67 4.19
CA ALA A 372 -2.45 -10.95 4.73
C ALA A 372 -1.25 -11.88 4.96
N ASN A 373 -1.42 -12.88 5.82
CA ASN A 373 -0.37 -13.85 6.12
C ASN A 373 0.02 -14.74 4.92
N HIS A 374 -0.87 -14.91 3.94
CA HIS A 374 -0.63 -15.71 2.73
C HIS A 374 -0.09 -14.88 1.55
N ILE A 375 -0.02 -13.55 1.67
CA ILE A 375 0.55 -12.68 0.64
C ILE A 375 2.08 -12.71 0.77
N TYR A 376 2.80 -12.77 -0.36
CA TYR A 376 4.26 -12.68 -0.37
C TYR A 376 4.70 -11.34 0.24
N ASN A 377 5.64 -11.39 1.19
CA ASN A 377 6.03 -10.26 2.03
C ASN A 377 4.88 -9.65 2.84
N TYR A 378 3.77 -10.37 3.06
CA TYR A 378 2.63 -9.98 3.90
C TYR A 378 1.79 -8.79 3.42
N ALA A 379 2.31 -7.92 2.56
CA ALA A 379 1.60 -6.73 2.07
C ALA A 379 1.91 -6.45 0.60
N SER A 380 0.90 -5.95 -0.12
CA SER A 380 1.01 -5.43 -1.48
C SER A 380 0.24 -4.13 -1.67
N ILE A 381 0.75 -3.25 -2.53
CA ILE A 381 0.12 -2.00 -2.95
C ILE A 381 0.03 -1.93 -4.47
N SER A 382 -1.00 -1.27 -4.97
CA SER A 382 -1.14 -0.97 -6.40
C SER A 382 -0.53 0.39 -6.73
N TRP A 383 0.38 0.42 -7.70
CA TRP A 383 1.02 1.64 -8.18
C TRP A 383 1.54 1.48 -9.60
N ASP A 384 1.20 2.44 -10.46
CA ASP A 384 1.64 2.53 -11.86
C ASP A 384 1.39 1.22 -12.63
N SER A 385 0.13 0.78 -12.61
CA SER A 385 -0.33 -0.45 -13.27
C SER A 385 0.23 -1.76 -12.69
N GLN A 386 1.02 -1.71 -11.63
CA GLN A 386 1.72 -2.87 -11.05
C GLN A 386 1.35 -3.08 -9.57
N GLU A 387 1.46 -4.34 -9.13
CA GLU A 387 1.36 -4.71 -7.72
C GLU A 387 2.76 -4.86 -7.11
N HIS A 388 3.06 -4.07 -6.09
CA HIS A 388 4.35 -4.05 -5.41
C HIS A 388 4.22 -4.65 -4.01
N THR A 389 5.10 -5.58 -3.64
CA THR A 389 5.08 -6.22 -2.32
C THR A 389 6.15 -5.64 -1.38
N THR A 390 5.89 -5.61 -0.08
CA THR A 390 6.83 -5.09 0.93
C THR A 390 6.67 -5.76 2.29
N PRO A 391 7.76 -6.17 2.97
CA PRO A 391 7.68 -6.82 4.28
C PRO A 391 7.44 -5.85 5.44
N THR A 392 7.59 -4.54 5.20
CA THR A 392 7.38 -3.49 6.22
C THR A 392 6.27 -2.56 5.79
N PHE A 393 5.24 -2.44 6.62
CA PHE A 393 4.00 -1.75 6.28
C PHE A 393 3.23 -1.34 7.54
N GLU A 394 2.29 -0.40 7.41
CA GLU A 394 1.28 -0.18 8.44
C GLU A 394 0.01 -0.94 8.09
N VAL A 395 -0.65 -1.54 9.08
CA VAL A 395 -1.95 -2.21 8.92
C VAL A 395 -3.02 -1.51 9.75
N LEU A 396 -4.23 -1.45 9.22
CA LEU A 396 -5.37 -0.86 9.91
C LEU A 396 -5.89 -1.81 10.99
N CYS A 397 -5.89 -1.35 12.24
CA CYS A 397 -6.35 -2.10 13.41
C CYS A 397 -7.51 -1.39 14.08
N GLY A 398 -8.37 -2.12 14.78
CA GLY A 398 -9.50 -1.53 15.51
C GLY A 398 -10.77 -2.37 15.44
N ALA A 399 -11.81 -1.92 16.13
CA ALA A 399 -13.09 -2.63 16.11
C ALA A 399 -13.93 -2.22 14.89
N PRO A 400 -14.55 -3.17 14.17
CA PRO A 400 -15.33 -2.90 12.96
C PRO A 400 -16.55 -2.02 13.21
N LEU A 401 -17.06 -1.96 14.45
CA LEU A 401 -18.21 -1.13 14.82
C LEU A 401 -17.97 0.38 14.72
N HIS A 402 -16.70 0.81 14.59
CA HIS A 402 -16.33 2.22 14.48
C HIS A 402 -16.21 2.73 13.04
N VAL A 403 -16.33 1.83 12.06
CA VAL A 403 -16.25 2.16 10.63
C VAL A 403 -17.44 1.62 9.88
N GLN A 404 -17.70 2.20 8.72
CA GLN A 404 -18.66 1.68 7.77
C GLN A 404 -18.16 1.91 6.34
N TRP A 405 -18.66 1.11 5.42
CA TRP A 405 -18.39 1.27 4.00
C TRP A 405 -19.45 2.17 3.37
N LEU A 406 -18.98 3.24 2.72
CA LEU A 406 -19.80 4.09 1.86
C LEU A 406 -19.71 3.57 0.43
N GLU A 407 -20.83 3.17 -0.16
CA GLU A 407 -20.87 2.72 -1.55
C GLU A 407 -20.76 3.90 -2.52
N ILE A 408 -19.86 3.76 -3.49
CA ILE A 408 -19.60 4.73 -4.55
C ILE A 408 -20.07 4.12 -5.89
N PRO A 409 -21.19 4.62 -6.44
CA PRO A 409 -21.70 4.15 -7.72
C PRO A 409 -20.72 4.41 -8.86
N HIS A 410 -20.84 3.61 -9.91
CA HIS A 410 -20.11 3.84 -11.16
C HIS A 410 -20.28 5.28 -11.66
N GLY A 411 -19.18 5.92 -12.06
CA GLY A 411 -19.16 7.31 -12.55
C GLY A 411 -19.22 8.39 -11.45
N THR A 412 -19.34 8.02 -10.17
CA THR A 412 -19.31 8.97 -9.05
C THR A 412 -17.88 9.19 -8.59
N ARG A 413 -17.44 10.45 -8.54
CA ARG A 413 -16.09 10.83 -8.09
C ARG A 413 -16.03 10.94 -6.56
N ALA A 414 -14.97 10.42 -5.96
CA ALA A 414 -14.66 10.50 -4.53
C ALA A 414 -14.21 11.92 -4.14
N THR A 415 -15.17 12.85 -4.00
CA THR A 415 -14.89 14.29 -3.81
C THR A 415 -15.07 14.76 -2.38
N ALA A 416 -14.54 15.94 -2.07
CA ALA A 416 -14.80 16.63 -0.81
C ALA A 416 -16.29 16.89 -0.52
N GLN A 417 -17.11 17.01 -1.58
CA GLN A 417 -18.56 17.19 -1.46
C GLN A 417 -19.26 15.91 -1.01
N LEU A 418 -18.82 14.74 -1.50
CA LEU A 418 -19.31 13.45 -1.06
C LEU A 418 -19.04 13.22 0.45
N MET A 419 -17.93 13.78 0.95
CA MET A 419 -17.49 13.67 2.34
C MET A 419 -17.95 14.87 3.20
N HIS A 420 -19.02 15.58 2.82
CA HIS A 420 -19.43 16.79 3.54
C HIS A 420 -19.88 16.54 5.00
N ASP A 421 -20.64 15.47 5.22
CA ASP A 421 -21.14 15.07 6.56
C ASP A 421 -20.56 13.74 7.04
N LEU A 422 -19.52 13.26 6.36
CA LEU A 422 -18.82 12.01 6.68
C LEU A 422 -17.36 12.33 6.97
N THR A 423 -16.73 11.53 7.82
CA THR A 423 -15.27 11.59 7.98
C THR A 423 -14.64 10.33 7.45
N ALA A 424 -13.83 10.47 6.41
CA ALA A 424 -13.06 9.35 5.88
C ALA A 424 -12.07 8.83 6.93
N VAL A 425 -11.85 7.52 6.94
CA VAL A 425 -10.73 6.93 7.69
C VAL A 425 -9.43 7.48 7.12
N GLU A 426 -8.49 7.83 8.01
CA GLU A 426 -7.20 8.36 7.57
C GLU A 426 -6.53 7.35 6.65
N GLY A 427 -6.25 7.72 5.42
CA GLY A 427 -5.63 6.84 4.46
C GLY A 427 -4.18 7.20 4.26
N GLY A 428 -3.88 7.68 3.06
CA GLY A 428 -2.56 8.14 2.66
C GLY A 428 -2.63 9.38 1.80
N ARG A 429 -1.52 9.71 1.16
CA ARG A 429 -1.42 10.84 0.22
C ARG A 429 -0.55 10.44 -0.96
N GLU A 430 -0.98 10.83 -2.15
CA GLU A 430 -0.19 10.75 -3.38
C GLU A 430 1.04 11.67 -3.27
N ALA A 431 2.01 11.52 -4.18
CA ALA A 431 3.23 12.34 -4.14
C ALA A 431 2.97 13.85 -4.24
N ASN A 432 1.90 14.24 -4.94
CA ASN A 432 1.46 15.63 -5.06
C ASN A 432 0.72 16.17 -3.80
N GLY A 433 0.39 15.28 -2.85
CA GLY A 433 -0.36 15.57 -1.64
C GLY A 433 -1.86 15.30 -1.71
N THR A 434 -2.38 14.86 -2.87
CA THR A 434 -3.79 14.44 -3.00
C THR A 434 -4.09 13.32 -2.01
N PHE A 435 -5.18 13.46 -1.26
CA PHE A 435 -5.61 12.46 -0.30
C PHE A 435 -5.95 11.12 -0.98
N ILE A 436 -5.66 10.00 -0.31
CA ILE A 436 -6.00 8.66 -0.76
C ILE A 436 -6.94 8.02 0.26
N PHE A 437 -8.13 7.65 -0.19
CA PHE A 437 -9.13 6.93 0.59
C PHE A 437 -8.81 5.43 0.70
N VAL A 438 -9.10 4.85 1.87
CA VAL A 438 -9.18 3.40 2.06
C VAL A 438 -10.37 2.89 1.26
N ALA A 439 -10.10 2.12 0.20
CA ALA A 439 -11.12 1.64 -0.71
C ALA A 439 -11.27 0.11 -0.65
N GLN A 440 -12.42 -0.39 -1.09
CA GLN A 440 -12.70 -1.82 -1.28
C GLN A 440 -13.44 -2.02 -2.61
N GLY A 441 -13.06 -3.04 -3.36
CA GLY A 441 -13.71 -3.45 -4.60
C GLY A 441 -13.90 -4.96 -4.66
N GLU A 442 -15.00 -5.40 -5.27
CA GLU A 442 -15.19 -6.82 -5.60
C GLU A 442 -14.47 -7.13 -6.92
N TYR A 443 -13.64 -8.17 -6.93
CA TYR A 443 -12.92 -8.60 -8.12
C TYR A 443 -12.54 -10.08 -8.06
N GLY A 444 -12.37 -10.70 -9.22
CA GLY A 444 -11.86 -12.06 -9.32
C GLY A 444 -11.89 -12.59 -10.76
N LEU A 445 -11.26 -13.75 -10.97
CA LEU A 445 -11.18 -14.45 -12.25
C LEU A 445 -11.68 -15.89 -12.08
N GLY A 446 -12.21 -16.48 -13.17
CA GLY A 446 -12.52 -17.92 -13.20
C GLY A 446 -13.69 -18.37 -12.32
N GLY A 447 -14.63 -17.47 -12.00
CA GLY A 447 -15.86 -17.80 -11.27
C GLY A 447 -15.77 -17.67 -9.74
N GLY A 448 -14.61 -17.32 -9.19
CA GLY A 448 -14.46 -16.87 -7.80
C GLY A 448 -14.26 -15.36 -7.73
N SER A 449 -15.01 -14.67 -6.87
CA SER A 449 -14.80 -13.25 -6.53
C SER A 449 -14.41 -13.10 -5.07
N GLY A 450 -13.57 -12.10 -4.79
CA GLY A 450 -13.19 -11.66 -3.46
C GLY A 450 -13.45 -10.17 -3.27
N LEU A 451 -13.46 -9.72 -2.02
CA LEU A 451 -13.47 -8.30 -1.67
C LEU A 451 -12.04 -7.87 -1.38
N HIS A 452 -11.46 -7.05 -2.25
CA HIS A 452 -10.07 -6.63 -2.17
C HIS A 452 -9.98 -5.19 -1.64
N PRO A 453 -9.21 -4.96 -0.57
CA PRO A 453 -8.87 -3.60 -0.16
C PRO A 453 -7.84 -2.99 -1.12
N GLY A 454 -7.93 -1.68 -1.28
CA GLY A 454 -7.08 -0.91 -2.19
C GLY A 454 -7.17 0.58 -1.89
N LYS A 455 -7.03 1.39 -2.94
CA LYS A 455 -6.95 2.84 -2.84
C LYS A 455 -7.93 3.53 -3.79
N ALA A 456 -8.39 4.73 -3.44
CA ALA A 456 -9.04 5.65 -4.37
C ALA A 456 -8.53 7.06 -4.09
N SER A 457 -7.98 7.75 -5.08
CA SER A 457 -7.50 9.13 -4.88
C SER A 457 -8.68 10.09 -4.77
N ALA A 458 -8.50 11.18 -4.03
CA ALA A 458 -9.50 12.23 -3.98
C ALA A 458 -9.72 12.84 -5.36
N GLY A 459 -10.95 12.74 -5.84
CA GLY A 459 -11.34 13.12 -7.19
C GLY A 459 -11.40 11.95 -8.19
N ASP A 460 -10.99 10.74 -7.85
CA ASP A 460 -11.12 9.60 -8.77
C ASP A 460 -12.53 9.00 -8.73
N ASP A 461 -12.93 8.36 -9.84
CA ASP A 461 -14.21 7.66 -10.01
C ASP A 461 -14.09 6.13 -9.89
N HIS A 462 -12.93 5.65 -9.43
CA HIS A 462 -12.61 4.23 -9.29
C HIS A 462 -11.73 3.96 -8.08
N ALA A 463 -11.72 2.70 -7.65
CA ALA A 463 -10.70 2.18 -6.76
C ALA A 463 -9.64 1.41 -7.57
N CYS A 464 -8.38 1.54 -7.19
CA CYS A 464 -7.29 0.70 -7.66
C CYS A 464 -7.03 -0.42 -6.65
N ILE A 465 -7.05 -1.67 -7.10
CA ILE A 465 -6.70 -2.85 -6.30
C ILE A 465 -5.53 -3.59 -6.93
N GLY A 466 -4.67 -4.20 -6.11
CA GLY A 466 -3.64 -5.12 -6.58
C GLY A 466 -4.22 -6.53 -6.79
N TYR A 467 -4.04 -7.11 -7.97
CA TYR A 467 -4.45 -8.48 -8.26
C TYR A 467 -3.56 -9.13 -9.32
N GLY A 468 -3.05 -10.33 -9.02
CA GLY A 468 -2.28 -11.13 -9.98
C GLY A 468 -0.99 -10.46 -10.47
N GLY A 469 -0.38 -9.58 -9.67
CA GLY A 469 0.82 -8.84 -10.06
C GLY A 469 0.53 -7.51 -10.77
N GLY A 470 -0.72 -7.22 -11.10
CA GLY A 470 -1.15 -5.98 -11.75
C GLY A 470 -2.04 -5.10 -10.87
N GLU A 471 -2.37 -3.93 -11.39
CA GLU A 471 -3.39 -3.04 -10.82
C GLU A 471 -4.67 -3.13 -11.65
N VAL A 472 -5.80 -3.19 -10.96
CA VAL A 472 -7.13 -3.25 -11.58
C VAL A 472 -7.97 -2.09 -11.07
N TRP A 473 -8.68 -1.42 -11.99
CA TRP A 473 -9.64 -0.37 -11.66
C TRP A 473 -11.04 -0.95 -11.47
N ILE A 474 -11.64 -0.68 -10.31
CA ILE A 474 -12.92 -1.23 -9.89
C ILE A 474 -13.98 -0.13 -9.80
N ARG A 475 -15.14 -0.43 -10.40
CA ARG A 475 -16.37 0.36 -10.34
C ARG A 475 -17.56 -0.62 -10.32
N PRO A 476 -18.59 -0.44 -9.48
CA PRO A 476 -18.61 0.45 -8.31
C PRO A 476 -17.60 0.01 -7.25
N PHE A 477 -17.33 0.87 -6.28
CA PHE A 477 -16.39 0.59 -5.19
C PHE A 477 -16.93 1.15 -3.87
N ARG A 478 -16.21 0.92 -2.77
CA ARG A 478 -16.57 1.41 -1.45
C ARG A 478 -15.43 2.20 -0.83
N ILE A 479 -15.76 3.24 -0.07
CA ILE A 479 -14.79 4.01 0.74
C ILE A 479 -15.09 3.78 2.22
N MET A 480 -14.05 3.58 3.02
CA MET A 480 -14.20 3.45 4.47
C MET A 480 -14.34 4.82 5.14
N VAL A 481 -15.39 4.98 5.95
CA VAL A 481 -15.65 6.19 6.74
C VAL A 481 -15.89 5.82 8.21
N TYR A 482 -15.62 6.77 9.11
CA TYR A 482 -15.96 6.65 10.52
C TYR A 482 -17.48 6.67 10.72
N VAL A 483 -17.97 5.83 11.63
CA VAL A 483 -19.36 5.94 12.11
C VAL A 483 -19.49 7.22 12.94
N GLN A 484 -20.59 7.95 12.78
CA GLN A 484 -20.79 9.25 13.40
C GLN A 484 -20.67 9.22 14.93
N SER A 485 -21.10 8.14 15.58
CA SER A 485 -20.94 7.93 17.03
C SER A 485 -19.47 7.84 17.47
N SER A 486 -18.58 7.41 16.58
CA SER A 486 -17.14 7.36 16.82
C SER A 486 -16.47 8.72 16.69
N MET A 487 -17.19 9.69 16.11
CA MET A 487 -16.75 11.07 15.89
C MET A 487 -17.43 12.09 16.81
N GLY A 488 -18.28 11.64 17.74
CA GLY A 488 -19.02 12.50 18.67
C GLY A 488 -18.26 12.89 19.93
#